data_AF-A0A7C2H2N0-F1
#
_entry.id   AF-A0A7C2H2N0-F1
#
_cell.length_a   1.000
_cell.length_b   1.000
_cell.length_c   1.000
_cell.angle_alpha   90.00
_cell.angle_beta   90.00
_cell.angle_gamma   90.00
#
_symmetry.space_group_name_H-M   'P 1'
#
loop_
_entity.id
_entity.type
_entity.pdbx_description
1 polymer ?
#
loop_
_entity_poly.entity_id
_entity_poly.type
_entity_poly.pdbx_seq_one_letter_code
_entity_poly.pdbx_strand_id
1 'polypeptide(L)'
;MRSLRLVLACSLLLVLGGLSVVDRASAGTSEFIVRCFRFDHALPDDPIVSPGQPGASHLHTFTGNRTTDADSTFRTMVGRRTTCELAQDTSAYWVPALLDREGRWVQARQIKVYYRGSGVTPFPRDLRMIAGYPTVPVGTDKVVGWSCGAPTSLEPSPPDCGSGDVYAHIFFPSCWDGTRTDSRDHRSHVVYPSPMPNGPRCPRDHPVRVPMIRLSIHYDVSSGAGLRLSSDEMFGTKPGGSLHADFWNTWVQSALRRLVEVCLNQGQDCGQVTSVP
;
A
#
# COMPACT_ATOMS: atom_id res chain seq x y z
N MET A 1 39.13 -72.82 -43.67
CA MET A 1 39.02 -72.33 -42.28
C MET A 1 38.58 -70.87 -42.36
N ARG A 2 37.32 -70.59 -41.99
CA ARG A 2 36.64 -69.32 -42.24
C ARG A 2 37.02 -68.28 -41.18
N SER A 3 37.39 -67.10 -41.64
CA SER A 3 37.85 -65.95 -40.87
C SER A 3 36.70 -65.30 -40.08
N LEU A 4 36.85 -65.23 -38.76
CA LEU A 4 35.92 -64.59 -37.83
C LEU A 4 36.20 -63.08 -37.79
N ARG A 5 35.27 -62.25 -38.29
CA ARG A 5 35.34 -60.78 -38.15
C ARG A 5 34.56 -60.37 -36.90
N LEU A 6 35.29 -59.82 -35.93
CA LEU A 6 34.76 -59.18 -34.73
C LEU A 6 34.11 -57.84 -35.13
N VAL A 7 32.81 -57.68 -34.91
CA VAL A 7 32.12 -56.39 -35.09
C VAL A 7 32.03 -55.72 -33.71
N LEU A 8 32.78 -54.64 -33.52
CA LEU A 8 32.73 -53.77 -32.35
C LEU A 8 31.43 -52.95 -32.40
N ALA A 9 30.55 -53.13 -31.42
CA ALA A 9 29.38 -52.27 -31.23
C ALA A 9 29.81 -50.98 -30.51
N CYS A 10 29.78 -49.85 -31.22
CA CYS A 10 30.06 -48.53 -30.67
C CYS A 10 28.75 -47.95 -30.11
N SER A 11 28.59 -47.99 -28.79
CA SER A 11 27.44 -47.42 -28.09
C SER A 11 27.55 -45.90 -28.03
N LEU A 12 26.77 -45.21 -28.86
CA LEU A 12 26.68 -43.74 -28.90
C LEU A 12 25.80 -43.27 -27.72
N LEU A 13 26.42 -42.77 -26.65
CA LEU A 13 25.74 -42.09 -25.55
C LEU A 13 25.31 -40.68 -26.01
N LEU A 14 24.02 -40.51 -26.30
CA LEU A 14 23.39 -39.20 -26.49
C LEU A 14 23.32 -38.49 -25.13
N VAL A 15 24.22 -37.54 -24.89
CA VAL A 15 24.10 -36.56 -23.82
C VAL A 15 23.05 -35.54 -24.26
N LEU A 16 21.81 -35.72 -23.81
CA LEU A 16 20.77 -34.70 -23.91
C LEU A 16 21.16 -33.52 -23.01
N GLY A 17 21.85 -32.53 -23.59
CA GLY A 17 22.03 -31.22 -22.99
C GLY A 17 20.66 -30.57 -22.83
N GLY A 18 20.12 -30.61 -21.62
CA GLY A 18 18.92 -29.88 -21.26
C GLY A 18 19.16 -28.39 -21.44
N LEU A 19 18.64 -27.83 -22.53
CA LEU A 19 18.40 -26.40 -22.64
C LEU A 19 17.53 -26.02 -21.45
N SER A 20 18.14 -25.42 -20.44
CA SER A 20 17.40 -24.76 -19.38
C SER A 20 16.63 -23.64 -20.06
N VAL A 21 15.34 -23.89 -20.32
CA VAL A 21 14.40 -22.83 -20.62
C VAL A 21 14.39 -21.99 -19.35
N VAL A 22 15.15 -20.90 -19.36
CA VAL A 22 14.97 -19.85 -18.39
C VAL A 22 13.59 -19.32 -18.72
N ASP A 23 12.58 -19.80 -18.00
CA ASP A 23 11.28 -19.18 -17.98
C ASP A 23 11.54 -17.71 -17.64
N ARG A 24 11.48 -16.86 -18.65
CA ARG A 24 11.30 -15.43 -18.42
C ARG A 24 9.97 -15.35 -17.72
N ALA A 25 10.02 -15.29 -16.39
CA ALA A 25 8.90 -14.84 -15.59
C ALA A 25 8.31 -13.64 -16.33
N SER A 26 7.03 -13.73 -16.67
CA SER A 26 6.23 -12.58 -17.05
C SER A 26 6.66 -11.41 -16.18
N ALA A 27 6.93 -10.24 -16.78
CA ALA A 27 7.27 -9.03 -16.03
C ALA A 27 6.05 -8.63 -15.17
N GLY A 28 5.82 -9.36 -14.10
CA GLY A 28 4.89 -9.06 -13.04
C GLY A 28 5.35 -7.78 -12.39
N THR A 29 4.37 -6.99 -11.94
CA THR A 29 4.66 -5.82 -11.12
C THR A 29 5.49 -6.26 -9.91
N SER A 30 6.70 -5.73 -9.76
CA SER A 30 7.51 -5.97 -8.56
C SER A 30 6.74 -5.44 -7.35
N GLU A 31 6.20 -6.36 -6.56
CA GLU A 31 5.28 -6.06 -5.47
C GLU A 31 5.34 -7.05 -4.31
N PHE A 32 4.92 -6.57 -3.15
CA PHE A 32 4.44 -7.42 -2.06
C PHE A 32 3.21 -6.77 -1.43
N ILE A 33 2.33 -7.60 -0.87
CA ILE A 33 1.03 -7.21 -0.33
C ILE A 33 0.98 -7.65 1.12
N VAL A 34 0.71 -6.70 2.02
CA VAL A 34 0.39 -7.00 3.41
C VAL A 34 -1.12 -6.92 3.58
N ARG A 35 -1.74 -8.03 3.99
CA ARG A 35 -3.15 -8.07 4.36
C ARG A 35 -3.30 -7.70 5.83
N CYS A 36 -4.21 -6.78 6.12
CA CYS A 36 -4.62 -6.44 7.48
C CYS A 36 -6.13 -6.70 7.62
N PHE A 37 -6.52 -7.39 8.68
CA PHE A 37 -7.85 -8.02 8.78
C PHE A 37 -8.99 -7.01 8.67
N ARG A 38 -9.03 -6.03 9.56
CA ARG A 38 -10.00 -4.92 9.58
C ARG A 38 -9.36 -3.75 10.33
N PHE A 39 -10.02 -2.61 10.34
CA PHE A 39 -9.64 -1.54 11.25
C PHE A 39 -9.77 -2.03 12.71
N ASP A 40 -8.81 -1.64 13.54
CA ASP A 40 -8.73 -2.05 14.95
C ASP A 40 -9.69 -1.24 15.83
N HIS A 41 -9.66 0.08 15.67
CA HIS A 41 -10.42 1.05 16.46
C HIS A 41 -10.67 2.32 15.65
N ALA A 42 -11.51 3.21 16.20
CA ALA A 42 -11.79 4.53 15.66
C ALA A 42 -11.67 5.58 16.77
N LEU A 43 -10.95 6.66 16.50
CA LEU A 43 -10.70 7.76 17.45
C LEU A 43 -10.70 9.10 16.70
N PRO A 44 -11.19 10.20 17.32
CA PRO A 44 -11.07 11.56 16.79
C PRO A 44 -9.64 12.12 16.96
N ASP A 45 -8.64 11.31 16.62
CA ASP A 45 -7.22 11.58 16.86
C ASP A 45 -6.46 11.62 15.55
N ASP A 46 -5.38 12.40 15.51
CA ASP A 46 -4.42 12.39 14.43
C ASP A 46 -3.03 12.72 14.99
N PRO A 47 -2.17 11.71 15.23
CA PRO A 47 -0.88 11.96 15.88
C PRO A 47 0.20 12.52 14.95
N ILE A 48 -0.09 12.66 13.65
CA ILE A 48 0.78 13.40 12.73
C ILE A 48 0.40 14.89 12.78
N VAL A 49 -0.88 15.21 12.62
CA VAL A 49 -1.37 16.59 12.50
C VAL A 49 -1.53 17.27 13.86
N SER A 50 -2.02 16.55 14.88
CA SER A 50 -2.31 17.06 16.23
C SER A 50 -1.69 16.17 17.33
N PRO A 51 -0.35 16.04 17.36
CA PRO A 51 0.33 15.17 18.32
C PRO A 51 0.07 15.60 19.76
N GLY A 52 -0.25 14.63 20.63
CA GLY A 52 -0.55 14.83 22.05
C GLY A 52 -1.88 15.52 22.33
N GLN A 53 -2.79 15.59 21.34
CA GLN A 53 -4.08 16.25 21.47
C GLN A 53 -5.23 15.28 21.14
N PRO A 54 -5.65 14.43 22.10
CA PRO A 54 -6.79 13.55 21.93
C PRO A 54 -8.07 14.33 21.58
N GLY A 55 -8.82 13.87 20.59
CA GLY A 55 -10.07 14.52 20.16
C GLY A 55 -9.91 15.78 19.32
N ALA A 56 -8.69 16.13 18.90
CA ALA A 56 -8.43 17.32 18.10
C ALA A 56 -8.62 17.14 16.58
N SER A 57 -9.10 15.98 16.12
CA SER A 57 -9.33 15.68 14.70
C SER A 57 -10.74 15.16 14.43
N HIS A 58 -11.11 15.03 13.16
CA HIS A 58 -12.30 14.25 12.79
C HIS A 58 -12.08 12.77 13.12
N LEU A 59 -13.17 11.99 13.15
CA LEU A 59 -13.09 10.57 13.48
C LEU A 59 -12.27 9.81 12.41
N HIS A 60 -11.17 9.21 12.82
CA HIS A 60 -10.35 8.33 12.00
C HIS A 60 -10.57 6.87 12.36
N THR A 61 -10.34 5.97 11.41
CA THR A 61 -10.29 4.52 11.63
C THR A 61 -8.89 4.00 11.36
N PHE A 62 -8.34 3.23 12.29
CA PHE A 62 -6.92 2.86 12.33
C PHE A 62 -6.69 1.38 12.02
N THR A 63 -5.64 1.06 11.26
CA THR A 63 -5.20 -0.31 10.98
C THR A 63 -3.68 -0.39 10.97
N GLY A 64 -3.14 -1.61 10.92
CA GLY A 64 -1.72 -1.86 11.16
C GLY A 64 -1.46 -1.83 12.66
N ASN A 65 -0.67 -0.86 13.12
CA ASN A 65 -0.31 -0.73 14.51
C ASN A 65 -1.54 -0.54 15.42
N ARG A 66 -1.72 -1.46 16.37
CA ARG A 66 -2.86 -1.49 17.31
C ARG A 66 -2.77 -0.46 18.45
N THR A 67 -1.69 0.31 18.52
CA THR A 67 -1.44 1.28 19.59
C THR A 67 -1.47 2.73 19.10
N THR A 68 -1.92 2.96 17.87
CA THR A 68 -2.00 4.30 17.29
C THR A 68 -3.09 5.11 17.98
N ASP A 69 -2.77 6.29 18.47
CA ASP A 69 -3.64 7.26 19.15
C ASP A 69 -2.96 8.63 19.14
N ALA A 70 -3.59 9.68 19.68
CA ALA A 70 -2.99 11.02 19.70
C ALA A 70 -1.62 11.11 20.39
N ASP A 71 -1.32 10.24 21.37
CA ASP A 71 -0.06 10.26 22.14
C ASP A 71 1.07 9.42 21.50
N SER A 72 0.78 8.83 20.35
CA SER A 72 1.70 7.92 19.68
C SER A 72 3.00 8.59 19.24
N THR A 73 4.08 7.84 19.37
CA THR A 73 5.42 8.19 18.88
C THR A 73 6.01 6.97 18.20
N PHE A 74 7.01 7.15 17.34
CA PHE A 74 7.72 6.01 16.74
C PHE A 74 8.19 5.00 17.79
N ARG A 75 8.68 5.47 18.94
CA ARG A 75 9.19 4.63 20.03
C ARG A 75 8.08 3.83 20.72
N THR A 76 6.89 4.39 20.90
CA THR A 76 5.78 3.67 21.55
C THR A 76 5.19 2.61 20.61
N MET A 77 5.25 2.85 19.30
CA MET A 77 4.63 2.04 18.25
C MET A 77 5.51 0.92 17.69
N VAL A 78 6.80 1.16 17.47
CA VAL A 78 7.68 0.18 16.79
C VAL A 78 7.73 -1.15 17.56
N GLY A 79 7.56 -2.27 16.85
CA GLY A 79 7.56 -3.61 17.45
C GLY A 79 6.31 -3.96 18.28
N ARG A 80 5.26 -3.12 18.28
CA ARG A 80 3.97 -3.43 18.90
C ARG A 80 3.13 -4.38 18.04
N ARG A 81 2.01 -4.84 18.58
CA ARG A 81 1.09 -5.73 17.86
C ARG A 81 0.45 -4.99 16.68
N THR A 82 0.18 -5.75 15.62
CA THR A 82 -0.43 -5.25 14.39
C THR A 82 -1.74 -5.99 14.07
N THR A 83 -2.62 -5.40 13.27
CA THR A 83 -3.76 -6.07 12.63
C THR A 83 -3.37 -6.78 11.33
N CYS A 84 -2.11 -6.66 10.90
CA CYS A 84 -1.61 -7.25 9.68
C CYS A 84 -1.11 -8.69 9.89
N GLU A 85 -1.18 -9.50 8.83
CA GLU A 85 -0.74 -10.91 8.87
C GLU A 85 0.77 -11.05 9.09
N LEU A 86 1.54 -10.06 8.65
CA LEU A 86 2.97 -10.00 8.89
C LEU A 86 3.26 -9.24 10.18
N ALA A 87 3.71 -9.94 11.23
CA ALA A 87 3.94 -9.36 12.56
C ALA A 87 4.98 -8.22 12.58
N GLN A 88 5.88 -8.19 11.59
CA GLN A 88 6.91 -7.17 11.43
C GLN A 88 6.38 -5.88 10.79
N ASP A 89 5.20 -5.92 10.16
CA ASP A 89 4.49 -4.72 9.72
C ASP A 89 3.81 -4.06 10.92
N THR A 90 4.60 -3.30 11.65
CA THR A 90 4.13 -2.47 12.76
C THR A 90 3.85 -1.04 12.32
N SER A 91 3.75 -0.76 11.02
CA SER A 91 3.33 0.56 10.51
C SER A 91 1.86 0.84 10.83
N ALA A 92 1.49 2.12 10.84
CA ALA A 92 0.11 2.54 11.04
C ALA A 92 -0.44 3.21 9.80
N TYR A 93 -1.73 2.95 9.55
CA TYR A 93 -2.51 3.60 8.50
C TYR A 93 -3.86 4.00 9.08
N TRP A 94 -4.31 5.20 8.77
CA TRP A 94 -5.66 5.64 9.11
C TRP A 94 -6.26 6.46 7.99
N VAL A 95 -7.59 6.48 7.99
CA VAL A 95 -8.43 7.22 7.04
C VAL A 95 -9.62 7.79 7.79
N PRO A 96 -10.29 8.84 7.28
CA PRO A 96 -11.55 9.28 7.84
C PRO A 96 -12.55 8.12 7.91
N ALA A 97 -13.23 7.98 9.04
CA ALA A 97 -14.18 6.91 9.23
C ALA A 97 -15.31 7.01 8.18
N LEU A 98 -15.59 5.91 7.50
CA LEU A 98 -16.80 5.78 6.67
C LEU A 98 -18.01 5.59 7.60
N LEU A 99 -19.01 6.45 7.45
CA LEU A 99 -20.23 6.46 8.25
C LEU A 99 -21.43 6.13 7.36
N ASP A 100 -22.38 5.38 7.91
CA ASP A 100 -23.69 5.16 7.29
C ASP A 100 -24.64 6.34 7.52
N ARG A 101 -25.88 6.23 7.00
CA ARG A 101 -26.91 7.27 7.12
C ARG A 101 -27.32 7.55 8.57
N GLU A 102 -27.14 6.58 9.47
CA GLU A 102 -27.37 6.75 10.90
C GLU A 102 -26.15 7.33 11.64
N GLY A 103 -25.04 7.61 10.93
CA GLY A 103 -23.80 8.11 11.51
C GLY A 103 -22.96 7.04 12.20
N ARG A 104 -23.26 5.75 11.99
CA ARG A 104 -22.49 4.65 12.55
C ARG A 104 -21.31 4.34 11.66
N TRP A 105 -20.18 4.03 12.28
CA TRP A 105 -18.99 3.60 11.57
C TRP A 105 -19.22 2.27 10.82
N VAL A 106 -18.96 2.29 9.52
CA VAL A 106 -18.94 1.12 8.62
C VAL A 106 -17.58 0.43 8.73
N GLN A 107 -17.58 -0.76 9.32
CA GLN A 107 -16.37 -1.58 9.45
C GLN A 107 -15.92 -2.11 8.08
N ALA A 108 -14.62 -2.03 7.81
CA ALA A 108 -14.04 -2.66 6.63
C ALA A 108 -13.97 -4.18 6.82
N ARG A 109 -14.29 -4.93 5.77
CA ARG A 109 -14.13 -6.39 5.73
C ARG A 109 -12.67 -6.78 5.61
N GLN A 110 -11.90 -5.99 4.87
CA GLN A 110 -10.49 -6.25 4.62
C GLN A 110 -9.75 -4.99 4.23
N ILE A 111 -8.47 -4.91 4.63
CA ILE A 111 -7.55 -3.88 4.15
C ILE A 111 -6.33 -4.57 3.53
N LYS A 112 -5.92 -4.13 2.34
CA LYS A 112 -4.70 -4.58 1.68
C LYS A 112 -3.78 -3.39 1.47
N VAL A 113 -2.54 -3.53 1.93
CA VAL A 113 -1.46 -2.58 1.68
C VAL A 113 -0.55 -3.16 0.62
N TYR A 114 -0.56 -2.56 -0.57
CA TYR A 114 0.31 -2.95 -1.66
C TYR A 114 1.56 -2.09 -1.62
N TYR A 115 2.73 -2.71 -1.68
CA TYR A 115 4.02 -2.05 -1.85
C TYR A 115 4.53 -2.39 -3.24
N ARG A 116 4.77 -1.37 -4.07
CA ARG A 116 5.12 -1.55 -5.48
C ARG A 116 6.31 -0.69 -5.87
N GLY A 117 7.15 -1.21 -6.77
CA GLY A 117 8.24 -0.44 -7.36
C GLY A 117 9.46 -1.31 -7.66
N SER A 118 10.41 -0.74 -8.39
CA SER A 118 11.69 -1.38 -8.71
C SER A 118 12.80 -0.35 -8.73
N GLY A 119 13.97 -0.69 -8.20
CA GLY A 119 15.06 0.27 -7.95
C GLY A 119 14.64 1.32 -6.92
N VAL A 120 13.93 0.89 -5.87
CA VAL A 120 13.41 1.74 -4.80
C VAL A 120 14.21 1.57 -3.50
N THR A 121 14.26 2.64 -2.73
CA THR A 121 14.87 2.68 -1.39
C THR A 121 13.79 2.37 -0.35
N PRO A 122 14.02 1.47 0.62
CA PRO A 122 13.11 1.25 1.73
C PRO A 122 12.78 2.55 2.45
N PHE A 123 11.53 2.74 2.89
CA PHE A 123 11.16 3.92 3.68
C PHE A 123 12.05 4.02 4.93
N PRO A 124 12.60 5.20 5.27
CA PRO A 124 13.30 5.40 6.53
C PRO A 124 12.34 5.28 7.70
N ARG A 125 12.83 4.78 8.83
CA ARG A 125 12.05 4.73 10.09
C ARG A 125 11.45 6.10 10.40
N ASP A 126 10.27 6.11 11.01
CA ASP A 126 9.57 7.32 11.42
C ASP A 126 9.14 8.24 10.27
N LEU A 127 9.19 7.76 9.01
CA LEU A 127 8.59 8.49 7.90
C LEU A 127 7.08 8.60 8.08
N ARG A 128 6.52 9.80 7.90
CA ARG A 128 5.11 10.14 8.04
C ARG A 128 4.64 10.84 6.79
N MET A 129 3.51 10.48 6.22
CA MET A 129 2.97 11.21 5.08
C MET A 129 1.45 11.08 4.97
N ILE A 130 0.83 12.07 4.36
CA ILE A 130 -0.61 12.10 4.10
C ILE A 130 -0.87 12.19 2.60
N ALA A 131 -1.76 11.34 2.10
CA ALA A 131 -2.12 11.24 0.68
C ALA A 131 -3.62 11.49 0.47
N GLY A 132 -3.98 12.04 -0.69
CA GLY A 132 -5.37 12.35 -1.06
C GLY A 132 -5.78 13.80 -0.80
N TYR A 133 -7.03 14.02 -0.40
CA TYR A 133 -7.59 15.35 -0.17
C TYR A 133 -6.81 16.12 0.94
N PRO A 134 -6.68 17.46 0.85
CA PRO A 134 -7.08 18.34 -0.27
C PRO A 134 -6.04 18.45 -1.38
N THR A 135 -4.86 17.83 -1.23
CA THR A 135 -3.76 17.92 -2.20
C THR A 135 -4.17 17.41 -3.58
N VAL A 136 -4.96 16.34 -3.62
CA VAL A 136 -5.47 15.72 -4.84
C VAL A 136 -6.99 15.57 -4.70
N PRO A 137 -7.79 16.08 -5.65
CA PRO A 137 -9.23 15.87 -5.62
C PRO A 137 -9.60 14.39 -5.78
N VAL A 138 -10.60 13.93 -5.03
CA VAL A 138 -11.06 12.54 -5.09
C VAL A 138 -11.71 12.25 -6.44
N GLY A 139 -11.40 11.08 -7.02
CA GLY A 139 -11.85 10.69 -8.35
C GLY A 139 -10.98 11.21 -9.50
N THR A 140 -9.82 11.83 -9.20
CA THR A 140 -8.85 12.22 -10.23
C THR A 140 -7.85 11.11 -10.51
N ASP A 141 -7.54 10.92 -11.80
CA ASP A 141 -6.49 10.15 -12.47
C ASP A 141 -5.65 9.17 -11.61
N LYS A 142 -6.36 8.25 -10.93
CA LYS A 142 -5.87 7.01 -10.27
C LYS A 142 -5.23 7.13 -8.89
N VAL A 143 -5.24 8.28 -8.23
CA VAL A 143 -4.50 8.43 -6.96
C VAL A 143 -5.38 8.25 -5.72
N VAL A 144 -6.62 8.72 -5.75
CA VAL A 144 -7.53 8.59 -4.62
C VAL A 144 -8.97 8.53 -5.10
N GLY A 145 -9.75 7.57 -4.61
CA GLY A 145 -11.17 7.46 -4.93
C GLY A 145 -11.75 6.08 -4.69
N TRP A 146 -12.96 5.91 -5.23
CA TRP A 146 -13.83 4.77 -4.92
C TRP A 146 -14.01 3.87 -6.13
N SER A 147 -14.33 2.59 -5.92
CA SER A 147 -14.69 1.69 -7.03
C SER A 147 -15.54 0.52 -6.55
N CYS A 148 -16.13 -0.18 -7.52
CA CYS A 148 -16.68 -1.52 -7.29
C CYS A 148 -15.60 -2.55 -7.59
N GLY A 149 -15.12 -3.27 -6.57
CA GLY A 149 -14.02 -4.22 -6.73
C GLY A 149 -12.66 -3.57 -7.05
N ALA A 150 -11.82 -4.30 -7.79
CA ALA A 150 -10.53 -3.81 -8.25
C ALA A 150 -10.71 -2.67 -9.27
N PRO A 151 -10.04 -1.52 -9.11
CA PRO A 151 -10.37 -0.31 -9.85
C PRO A 151 -9.77 -0.35 -11.27
N THR A 152 -10.60 -0.12 -12.28
CA THR A 152 -10.18 0.31 -13.63
C THR A 152 -10.24 1.84 -13.76
N SER A 153 -11.21 2.47 -13.08
CA SER A 153 -11.35 3.89 -12.81
C SER A 153 -11.57 4.12 -11.31
N LEU A 154 -11.43 5.37 -10.86
CA LEU A 154 -11.77 5.80 -9.51
C LEU A 154 -12.88 6.83 -9.57
N GLU A 155 -13.92 6.61 -8.78
CA GLU A 155 -15.08 7.49 -8.64
C GLU A 155 -14.82 8.54 -7.54
N PRO A 156 -15.42 9.75 -7.67
CA PRO A 156 -15.29 10.82 -6.68
C PRO A 156 -16.09 10.58 -5.39
N SER A 157 -16.99 9.58 -5.40
CA SER A 157 -17.86 9.20 -4.28
C SER A 157 -18.09 7.69 -4.26
N PRO A 158 -18.48 7.09 -3.12
CA PRO A 158 -18.83 5.68 -3.02
C PRO A 158 -19.88 5.31 -4.09
N PRO A 159 -19.58 4.37 -5.01
CA PRO A 159 -20.50 4.01 -6.09
C PRO A 159 -21.63 3.07 -5.63
N ASP A 160 -22.65 2.93 -6.47
CA ASP A 160 -23.57 1.80 -6.41
C ASP A 160 -22.97 0.61 -7.17
N CYS A 161 -22.73 -0.49 -6.46
CA CYS A 161 -22.05 -1.68 -6.98
C CYS A 161 -23.02 -2.83 -7.28
N GLY A 162 -24.33 -2.66 -7.07
CA GLY A 162 -25.32 -3.70 -7.30
C GLY A 162 -25.08 -4.93 -6.41
N SER A 163 -24.49 -5.98 -6.98
CA SER A 163 -24.11 -7.20 -6.24
C SER A 163 -22.63 -7.26 -5.84
N GLY A 164 -21.83 -6.26 -6.22
CA GLY A 164 -20.43 -6.12 -5.81
C GLY A 164 -20.29 -5.27 -4.56
N ASP A 165 -19.05 -5.09 -4.13
CA ASP A 165 -18.71 -4.36 -2.90
C ASP A 165 -17.99 -3.05 -3.21
N VAL A 166 -18.18 -2.06 -2.35
CA VAL A 166 -17.50 -0.75 -2.39
C VAL A 166 -16.06 -0.86 -1.87
N TYR A 167 -15.14 -0.23 -2.59
CA TYR A 167 -13.74 -0.10 -2.21
C TYR A 167 -13.33 1.37 -2.18
N ALA A 168 -12.44 1.71 -1.24
CA ALA A 168 -11.67 2.95 -1.28
C ALA A 168 -10.21 2.61 -1.63
N HIS A 169 -9.60 3.39 -2.52
CA HIS A 169 -8.20 3.25 -2.90
C HIS A 169 -7.48 4.57 -2.70
N ILE A 170 -6.34 4.53 -2.01
CA ILE A 170 -5.47 5.67 -1.77
C ILE A 170 -4.05 5.27 -2.14
N PHE A 171 -3.45 6.00 -3.08
CA PHE A 171 -2.08 5.80 -3.54
C PHE A 171 -1.22 6.90 -2.93
N PHE A 172 -0.16 6.52 -2.23
CA PHE A 172 0.76 7.47 -1.62
C PHE A 172 1.81 7.96 -2.62
N PRO A 173 2.34 9.18 -2.45
CA PRO A 173 3.54 9.65 -3.13
C PRO A 173 4.71 8.65 -3.04
N SER A 174 5.52 8.57 -4.10
CA SER A 174 6.62 7.59 -4.20
C SER A 174 7.98 8.21 -4.54
N CYS A 175 8.09 9.53 -4.48
CA CYS A 175 9.33 10.28 -4.66
C CYS A 175 9.61 11.10 -3.40
N TRP A 176 10.71 10.81 -2.73
CA TRP A 176 11.11 11.40 -1.46
C TRP A 176 12.30 12.35 -1.65
N ASP A 177 12.35 13.43 -0.86
CA ASP A 177 13.47 14.38 -0.88
C ASP A 177 14.81 13.80 -0.41
N GLY A 178 14.79 12.61 0.19
CA GLY A 178 15.99 11.89 0.64
C GLY A 178 16.51 12.30 2.01
N THR A 179 15.84 13.24 2.68
CA THR A 179 16.33 13.86 3.92
C THR A 179 15.32 13.87 5.05
N ARG A 180 14.08 14.30 4.81
CA ARG A 180 13.08 14.54 5.86
C ARG A 180 12.15 13.34 6.03
N THR A 181 12.03 12.81 7.23
CA THR A 181 11.01 11.80 7.55
C THR A 181 9.61 12.41 7.68
N ASP A 182 9.50 13.73 7.84
CA ASP A 182 8.24 14.45 7.88
C ASP A 182 8.45 15.92 7.47
N SER A 183 7.41 16.57 6.96
CA SER A 183 7.38 18.00 6.64
C SER A 183 6.36 18.71 7.51
N ARG A 184 6.42 20.06 7.60
CA ARG A 184 5.47 20.83 8.42
C ARG A 184 4.01 20.64 8.02
N ASP A 185 3.76 20.31 6.75
CA ASP A 185 2.45 20.04 6.18
C ASP A 185 2.19 18.53 5.96
N HIS A 186 3.13 17.69 6.38
CA HIS A 186 3.13 16.23 6.26
C HIS A 186 3.02 15.71 4.81
N ARG A 187 3.31 16.57 3.84
CA ARG A 187 3.13 16.32 2.40
C ARG A 187 4.33 16.75 1.57
N SER A 188 4.91 17.92 1.80
CA SER A 188 5.94 18.53 0.93
C SER A 188 7.30 17.81 0.87
N HIS A 189 7.52 16.75 1.64
CA HIS A 189 8.74 15.94 1.58
C HIS A 189 8.60 14.72 0.68
N VAL A 190 7.39 14.43 0.21
CA VAL A 190 7.10 13.37 -0.75
C VAL A 190 6.18 13.86 -1.86
N VAL A 191 6.44 13.47 -3.11
CA VAL A 191 5.63 13.86 -4.27
C VAL A 191 5.29 12.67 -5.15
N TYR A 192 4.21 12.80 -5.91
CA TYR A 192 3.91 11.84 -6.97
C TYR A 192 4.94 12.00 -8.10
N PRO A 193 5.38 10.90 -8.73
CA PRO A 193 6.28 10.98 -9.87
C PRO A 193 5.60 11.71 -11.03
N SER A 194 6.35 12.54 -11.74
CA SER A 194 5.85 13.22 -12.93
C SER A 194 5.70 12.22 -14.08
N PRO A 195 4.59 12.25 -14.85
CA PRO A 195 4.45 11.47 -16.07
C PRO A 195 5.54 11.85 -17.07
N MET A 196 6.24 10.86 -17.64
CA MET A 196 7.23 11.07 -18.71
C MET A 196 7.03 10.04 -19.82
N PRO A 197 7.50 10.31 -21.07
CA PRO A 197 7.38 9.36 -22.18
C PRO A 197 7.96 7.98 -21.91
N ASN A 198 9.04 7.91 -21.10
CA ASN A 198 9.74 6.67 -20.76
C ASN A 198 9.33 6.12 -19.37
N GLY A 199 8.16 6.52 -18.87
CA GLY A 199 7.63 6.12 -17.58
C GLY A 199 7.80 7.17 -16.47
N PRO A 200 7.03 7.09 -15.37
CA PRO A 200 7.02 8.11 -14.34
C PRO A 200 8.41 8.34 -13.73
N ARG A 201 8.78 9.61 -13.52
CA ARG A 201 10.09 9.98 -12.98
C ARG A 201 9.96 10.88 -11.77
N CYS A 202 10.82 10.66 -10.78
CA CYS A 202 10.92 11.56 -9.64
C CYS A 202 11.56 12.91 -10.02
N PRO A 203 10.98 14.03 -9.57
CA PRO A 203 11.57 15.37 -9.71
C PRO A 203 12.96 15.48 -9.08
N ARG A 204 13.72 16.52 -9.47
CA ARG A 204 15.10 16.72 -9.00
C ARG A 204 15.20 17.03 -7.51
N ASP A 205 14.20 17.70 -6.96
CA ASP A 205 14.06 18.03 -5.54
C ASP A 205 13.52 16.85 -4.70
N HIS A 206 13.03 15.79 -5.35
CA HIS A 206 12.55 14.56 -4.71
C HIS A 206 13.20 13.30 -5.32
N PRO A 207 14.55 13.21 -5.36
CA PRO A 207 15.23 12.28 -6.23
C PRO A 207 15.15 10.81 -5.77
N VAL A 208 14.78 10.54 -4.51
CA VAL A 208 14.80 9.19 -3.94
C VAL A 208 13.49 8.47 -4.23
N ARG A 209 13.54 7.43 -5.07
CA ARG A 209 12.39 6.55 -5.29
C ARG A 209 12.17 5.68 -4.06
N VAL A 210 10.97 5.69 -3.51
CA VAL A 210 10.52 4.80 -2.42
C VAL A 210 9.38 3.92 -2.94
N PRO A 211 9.06 2.78 -2.29
CA PRO A 211 7.91 1.97 -2.69
C PRO A 211 6.63 2.83 -2.77
N MET A 212 5.82 2.65 -3.80
CA MET A 212 4.49 3.23 -3.84
C MET A 212 3.57 2.37 -2.97
N ILE A 213 2.97 2.97 -1.94
CA ILE A 213 1.91 2.34 -1.16
C ILE A 213 0.58 2.56 -1.88
N ARG A 214 -0.18 1.48 -2.10
CA ARG A 214 -1.63 1.57 -2.33
C ARG A 214 -2.35 0.95 -1.15
N LEU A 215 -3.10 1.76 -0.42
CA LEU A 215 -4.06 1.31 0.57
C LEU A 215 -5.38 1.03 -0.13
N SER A 216 -5.83 -0.23 -0.07
CA SER A 216 -7.08 -0.69 -0.66
C SER A 216 -7.98 -1.20 0.45
N ILE A 217 -9.11 -0.53 0.67
CA ILE A 217 -10.03 -0.78 1.78
C ILE A 217 -11.32 -1.35 1.19
N HIS A 218 -11.67 -2.56 1.60
CA HIS A 218 -12.87 -3.28 1.17
C HIS A 218 -13.97 -3.14 2.21
N TYR A 219 -15.07 -2.51 1.84
CA TYR A 219 -16.28 -2.44 2.65
C TYR A 219 -17.31 -3.46 2.14
N ASP A 220 -17.88 -4.26 3.03
CA ASP A 220 -18.96 -5.22 2.70
C ASP A 220 -20.31 -4.50 2.60
N VAL A 221 -20.36 -3.52 1.69
CA VAL A 221 -21.53 -2.71 1.38
C VAL A 221 -21.64 -2.61 -0.14
N SER A 222 -22.84 -2.84 -0.66
CA SER A 222 -23.06 -2.90 -2.10
C SER A 222 -23.48 -1.58 -2.73
N SER A 223 -23.81 -0.57 -1.92
CA SER A 223 -24.19 0.75 -2.40
C SER A 223 -23.61 1.85 -1.53
N GLY A 224 -23.11 2.89 -2.18
CA GLY A 224 -22.64 4.13 -1.57
C GLY A 224 -23.75 5.04 -1.04
N ALA A 225 -25.02 4.72 -1.28
CA ALA A 225 -26.14 5.56 -0.88
C ALA A 225 -26.19 5.76 0.65
N GLY A 226 -26.13 7.03 1.07
CA GLY A 226 -26.13 7.41 2.50
C GLY A 226 -24.79 7.23 3.20
N LEU A 227 -23.75 6.77 2.49
CA LEU A 227 -22.39 6.72 3.03
C LEU A 227 -21.73 8.08 2.94
N ARG A 228 -20.96 8.45 3.97
CA ARG A 228 -20.14 9.66 4.01
C ARG A 228 -18.89 9.43 4.86
N LEU A 229 -17.83 10.18 4.61
CA LEU A 229 -16.69 10.25 5.50
C LEU A 229 -16.98 11.19 6.66
N SER A 230 -16.41 10.90 7.83
CA SER A 230 -16.49 11.74 9.03
C SER A 230 -16.01 13.18 8.79
N SER A 231 -15.10 13.38 7.83
CA SER A 231 -14.52 14.67 7.46
C SER A 231 -15.28 15.44 6.37
N ASP A 232 -16.27 14.83 5.70
CA ASP A 232 -16.88 15.46 4.52
C ASP A 232 -17.59 16.78 4.86
N GLU A 233 -18.36 16.79 5.95
CA GLU A 233 -19.11 17.98 6.38
C GLU A 233 -18.17 19.10 6.83
N MET A 234 -17.10 18.75 7.56
CA MET A 234 -16.07 19.70 7.99
C MET A 234 -15.43 20.42 6.81
N PHE A 235 -15.18 19.70 5.71
CA PHE A 235 -14.55 20.24 4.51
C PHE A 235 -15.54 20.73 3.45
N GLY A 236 -16.85 20.62 3.70
CA GLY A 236 -17.89 20.97 2.73
C GLY A 236 -17.83 20.17 1.42
N THR A 237 -17.30 18.94 1.47
CA THR A 237 -17.18 18.07 0.30
C THR A 237 -18.44 17.26 0.08
N LYS A 238 -18.63 16.76 -1.15
CA LYS A 238 -19.63 15.72 -1.41
C LYS A 238 -19.32 14.45 -0.62
N PRO A 239 -20.30 13.56 -0.39
CA PRO A 239 -20.05 12.30 0.30
C PRO A 239 -18.90 11.49 -0.33
N GLY A 240 -17.91 11.14 0.50
CA GLY A 240 -16.66 10.48 0.11
C GLY A 240 -15.61 11.39 -0.53
N GLY A 241 -15.89 12.68 -0.69
CA GLY A 241 -15.05 13.64 -1.39
C GLY A 241 -13.86 14.16 -0.58
N SER A 242 -13.82 13.88 0.72
CA SER A 242 -12.68 14.21 1.59
C SER A 242 -11.71 13.04 1.81
N LEU A 243 -11.79 11.98 0.99
CA LEU A 243 -10.98 10.78 1.14
C LEU A 243 -9.48 11.11 1.14
N HIS A 244 -8.82 10.71 2.22
CA HIS A 244 -7.38 10.75 2.40
C HIS A 244 -6.93 9.56 3.25
N ALA A 245 -5.63 9.33 3.28
CA ALA A 245 -5.03 8.36 4.17
C ALA A 245 -3.69 8.86 4.68
N ASP A 246 -3.38 8.42 5.88
CA ASP A 246 -2.15 8.71 6.59
C ASP A 246 -1.33 7.45 6.72
N PHE A 247 -0.01 7.60 6.68
CA PHE A 247 0.93 6.51 6.86
C PHE A 247 2.03 6.93 7.81
N TRP A 248 2.31 6.07 8.79
CA TRP A 248 3.48 6.20 9.66
C TRP A 248 4.33 4.93 9.60
N ASN A 249 5.55 5.07 9.06
CA ASN A 249 6.51 3.99 8.93
C ASN A 249 7.13 3.58 10.28
N THR A 250 6.36 2.81 11.04
CA THR A 250 6.82 2.14 12.27
C THR A 250 7.17 0.69 12.04
N TRP A 251 7.41 0.24 10.79
CA TRP A 251 7.89 -1.11 10.46
C TRP A 251 9.13 -1.51 11.26
N VAL A 252 9.26 -2.82 11.53
CA VAL A 252 10.56 -3.42 11.86
C VAL A 252 11.47 -3.30 10.63
N GLN A 253 12.46 -2.40 10.71
CA GLN A 253 13.22 -1.95 9.54
C GLN A 253 14.03 -3.05 8.84
N SER A 254 14.52 -4.05 9.56
CA SER A 254 15.22 -5.19 8.93
C SER A 254 14.29 -5.99 8.01
N ALA A 255 13.03 -6.20 8.44
CA ALA A 255 12.03 -6.90 7.65
C ALA A 255 11.62 -6.11 6.40
N LEU A 256 11.33 -4.81 6.56
CA LEU A 256 11.00 -3.94 5.43
C LEU A 256 12.13 -3.91 4.40
N ARG A 257 13.40 -3.75 4.85
CA ARG A 257 14.56 -3.77 3.95
C ARG A 257 14.65 -5.07 3.16
N ARG A 258 14.45 -6.22 3.81
CA ARG A 258 14.51 -7.53 3.17
C ARG A 258 13.41 -7.73 2.12
N LEU A 259 12.17 -7.33 2.43
CA LEU A 259 11.06 -7.38 1.48
C LEU A 259 11.30 -6.46 0.27
N VAL A 260 11.82 -5.26 0.48
CA VAL A 260 12.15 -4.34 -0.61
C VAL A 260 13.28 -4.90 -1.48
N GLU A 261 14.32 -5.48 -0.87
CA GLU A 261 15.42 -6.11 -1.60
C GLU A 261 14.92 -7.25 -2.50
N VAL A 262 14.19 -8.21 -1.91
CA VAL A 262 13.78 -9.45 -2.59
C VAL A 262 12.61 -9.21 -3.54
N CYS A 263 11.53 -8.61 -3.06
CA CYS A 263 10.30 -8.48 -3.85
C CYS A 263 10.40 -7.31 -4.84
N LEU A 264 10.88 -6.15 -4.41
CA LEU A 264 10.83 -4.95 -5.25
C LEU A 264 12.06 -4.82 -6.16
N ASN A 265 13.26 -5.04 -5.62
CA ASN A 265 14.50 -4.74 -6.33
C ASN A 265 15.10 -5.93 -7.09
N GLN A 266 14.77 -7.18 -6.74
CA GLN A 266 15.11 -8.37 -7.53
C GLN A 266 14.01 -8.76 -8.54
N GLY A 267 12.95 -7.94 -8.66
CA GLY A 267 11.91 -8.12 -9.66
C GLY A 267 10.96 -9.29 -9.39
N GLN A 268 10.84 -9.74 -8.14
CA GLN A 268 9.97 -10.84 -7.76
C GLN A 268 8.58 -10.31 -7.35
N ASP A 269 7.53 -10.76 -8.03
CA ASP A 269 6.18 -10.60 -7.50
C ASP A 269 6.00 -11.59 -6.33
N CYS A 270 6.13 -11.08 -5.10
CA CYS A 270 5.95 -11.86 -3.88
C CYS A 270 4.47 -12.06 -3.53
N GLY A 271 3.54 -11.36 -4.21
CA GLY A 271 2.12 -11.39 -3.89
C GLY A 271 1.83 -11.06 -2.43
N GLN A 272 0.89 -11.78 -1.82
CA GLN A 272 0.56 -11.62 -0.40
C GLN A 272 1.60 -12.32 0.48
N VAL A 273 2.28 -11.55 1.34
CA VAL A 273 3.33 -12.06 2.22
C VAL A 273 2.80 -12.30 3.63
N THR A 274 3.11 -13.49 4.17
CA THR A 274 2.82 -13.88 5.57
C THR A 274 4.09 -14.10 6.39
N SER A 275 5.25 -14.08 5.73
CA SER A 275 6.58 -14.16 6.35
C SER A 275 7.58 -13.29 5.57
N VAL A 276 8.67 -12.90 6.23
CA VAL A 276 9.81 -12.23 5.58
C VAL A 276 10.65 -13.30 4.85
N PRO A 277 10.99 -13.12 3.55
CA PRO A 277 11.81 -14.06 2.77
C PRO A 277 13.31 -13.95 3.06
#